data_AF-A0A7K4BEI5-F1
#
_entry.id   AF-A0A7K4BEI5-F1
#
_cell.length_a   1.000
_cell.length_b   1.000
_cell.length_c   1.000
_cell.angle_alpha   90.00
_cell.angle_beta   90.00
_cell.angle_gamma   90.00
#
_symmetry.space_group_name_H-M   'P 1'
#
loop_
_entity.id
_entity.type
_entity.pdbx_description
1 polymer ?
#
loop_
_entity_poly.entity_id
_entity_poly.type
_entity_poly.pdbx_seq_one_letter_code
_entity_poly.pdbx_strand_id
1 'polypeptide(L)' 'GAERVSSDANEELAKLMEQYAARIAKEAIKLAGHAGRKTVKATDVRMAAETVK' A
#
# COMPACT_ATOMS: atom_id res chain seq x y z
N GLY A 1 -8.79 0.39 20.55
CA GLY A 1 -7.33 0.17 20.57
C GLY A 1 -7.00 -0.72 21.75
N ALA A 2 -5.96 -1.56 21.64
CA ALA A 2 -5.53 -2.41 22.75
C ALA A 2 -4.86 -1.58 23.86
N GLU A 3 -5.06 -1.97 25.12
CA GLU A 3 -4.53 -1.24 26.29
C GLU A 3 -2.99 -1.38 26.41
N ARG A 4 -2.41 -2.47 25.91
CA ARG A 4 -0.96 -2.70 25.80
C ARG A 4 -0.64 -3.43 24.50
N VAL A 5 0.48 -3.06 23.86
CA VAL A 5 1.00 -3.71 22.64
C VAL A 5 2.48 -4.05 22.85
N SER A 6 2.89 -5.27 22.54
CA SER A 6 4.30 -5.68 22.64
C SER A 6 5.15 -5.06 21.52
N SER A 7 6.47 -4.96 21.75
CA SER A 7 7.40 -4.47 20.72
C SER A 7 7.32 -5.35 19.46
N ASP A 8 7.33 -6.67 19.64
CA ASP A 8 7.26 -7.63 18.54
C ASP A 8 5.98 -7.49 17.72
N ALA A 9 4.84 -7.21 18.37
CA ALA A 9 3.58 -6.98 17.66
C ALA A 9 3.60 -5.67 16.85
N ASN A 10 4.25 -4.62 17.36
CA ASN A 10 4.43 -3.38 16.61
C ASN A 10 5.32 -3.58 15.39
N GLU A 11 6.44 -4.31 15.55
CA GLU A 11 7.35 -4.61 14.45
C GLU A 11 6.69 -5.46 13.37
N GLU A 12 5.92 -6.48 13.76
CA GLU A 12 5.24 -7.34 12.80
C GLU A 12 4.14 -6.59 12.06
N LEU A 13 3.39 -5.73 12.75
CA LEU A 13 2.40 -4.87 12.11
C LEU A 13 3.07 -3.92 11.09
N ALA A 14 4.20 -3.31 11.45
CA ALA A 14 4.94 -2.42 10.55
C ALA A 14 5.39 -3.18 9.29
N LYS A 15 5.95 -4.39 9.43
CA LYS A 15 6.35 -5.23 8.29
C LYS A 15 5.18 -5.55 7.38
N LEU A 16 4.03 -5.93 7.93
CA LEU A 16 2.83 -6.22 7.14
C LEU A 16 2.31 -4.97 6.42
N MET A 17 2.32 -3.82 7.09
CA MET A 17 1.94 -2.54 6.48
C MET A 17 2.86 -2.17 5.33
N GLU A 18 4.18 -2.33 5.48
CA GLU A 18 5.15 -2.06 4.43
C GLU A 18 4.96 -3.00 3.23
N GLN A 19 4.75 -4.29 3.47
CA GLN A 19 4.49 -5.26 2.40
C GLN A 19 3.21 -4.92 1.63
N TYR A 20 2.14 -4.56 2.34
CA TYR A 20 0.89 -4.16 1.72
C TYR A 20 1.04 -2.84 0.93
N ALA A 21 1.70 -1.84 1.50
CA ALA A 21 1.99 -0.57 0.85
C ALA A 21 2.84 -0.76 -0.42
N ALA A 22 3.83 -1.65 -0.40
CA ALA A 22 4.65 -1.97 -1.56
C ALA A 22 3.83 -2.59 -2.70
N ARG A 23 2.84 -3.44 -2.38
CA ARG A 23 1.92 -4.01 -3.39
C ARG A 23 1.04 -2.92 -4.00
N ILE A 24 0.48 -2.03 -3.19
CA ILE A 24 -0.31 -0.89 -3.67
C ILE A 24 0.53 0.00 -4.59
N ALA A 25 1.76 0.33 -4.18
CA ALA A 25 2.65 1.19 -4.97
C ALA A 25 2.94 0.57 -6.34
N LYS A 26 3.23 -0.74 -6.39
CA LYS A 26 3.49 -1.45 -7.64
C LYS A 26 2.28 -1.40 -8.58
N GLU A 27 1.07 -1.60 -8.04
CA GLU A 27 -0.15 -1.58 -8.84
C GLU A 27 -0.52 -0.17 -9.31
N ALA A 28 -0.35 0.84 -8.45
CA ALA A 28 -0.57 2.24 -8.80
C ALA A 28 0.35 2.71 -9.94
N ILE A 29 1.61 2.25 -9.96
CA ILE A 29 2.56 2.51 -11.05
C ILE A 29 2.05 1.90 -12.37
N LYS A 30 1.54 0.66 -12.35
CA LYS A 30 0.95 0.04 -13.55
C LYS A 30 -0.25 0.83 -14.05
N LEU A 31 -1.16 1.22 -13.17
CA LEU A 31 -2.35 2.00 -13.52
C LEU A 31 -1.97 3.34 -14.16
N ALA A 32 -0.99 4.04 -13.59
CA ALA A 32 -0.46 5.27 -14.18
C ALA A 32 0.14 5.00 -15.58
N GLY A 33 0.93 3.92 -15.72
CA GLY A 33 1.52 3.50 -16.99
C GLY A 33 0.51 3.13 -18.06
N HIS A 34 -0.55 2.40 -17.72
CA HIS A 34 -1.66 2.06 -18.63
C HIS A 34 -2.42 3.31 -19.10
N ALA A 35 -2.50 4.33 -18.25
CA ALA A 35 -3.07 5.63 -18.61
C ALA A 35 -2.09 6.55 -19.37
N GLY A 36 -0.90 6.06 -19.75
CA GLY A 36 0.12 6.82 -20.47
C GLY A 36 0.80 7.91 -19.64
N ARG A 37 0.63 7.90 -18.31
CA ARG A 37 1.18 8.90 -17.39
C ARG A 37 2.47 8.38 -16.75
N LYS A 38 3.43 9.29 -16.56
CA LYS A 38 4.66 9.02 -15.78
C LYS A 38 4.53 9.35 -14.30
N THR A 39 3.47 10.07 -13.93
CA THR A 39 3.20 10.49 -12.55
C THR A 39 2.02 9.73 -11.98
N VAL A 40 2.26 9.05 -10.87
CA VAL A 40 1.20 8.39 -10.06
C VAL A 40 0.35 9.48 -9.40
N LYS A 41 -0.97 9.39 -9.57
CA LYS A 41 -1.95 10.27 -8.94
C LYS A 41 -2.63 9.56 -7.77
N ALA A 42 -3.27 10.33 -6.90
CA ALA A 42 -4.04 9.79 -5.78
C ALA A 42 -5.13 8.79 -6.22
N THR A 43 -5.72 8.99 -7.41
CA THR A 43 -6.69 8.06 -8.00
C THR A 43 -6.10 6.68 -8.29
N ASP A 44 -4.83 6.62 -8.71
CA ASP A 44 -4.14 5.36 -9.01
C ASP A 44 -3.86 4.59 -7.72
N VAL A 45 -3.44 5.30 -6.67
CA VAL A 45 -3.22 4.72 -5.34
C VAL A 45 -4.52 4.19 -4.75
N ARG A 46 -5.62 4.93 -4.86
CA ARG A 46 -6.93 4.49 -4.36
C ARG A 46 -7.43 3.25 -5.10
N MET A 47 -7.40 3.26 -6.44
CA MET A 47 -7.81 2.09 -7.23
C MET A 47 -6.91 0.87 -6.96
N ALA A 48 -5.60 1.08 -6.82
CA ALA A 48 -4.67 0.02 -6.45
C ALA A 48 -5.02 -0.58 -5.07
N ALA A 49 -5.32 0.26 -4.08
CA ALA A 49 -5.70 -0.21 -2.74
C ALA A 49 -7.02 -1.00 -2.72
N GLU A 50 -7.94 -0.73 -3.64
CA GLU A 50 -9.19 -1.49 -3.81
C GLU A 50 -8.98 -2.82 -4.55
N THR A 51 -7.92 -2.92 -5.37
CA THR A 51 -7.66 -4.07 -6.23
C THR A 51 -6.72 -5.09 -5.59
N VAL A 52 -5.76 -4.63 -4.78
CA VAL A 52 -4.79 -5.49 -4.09
C VAL A 52 -5.47 -6.19 -2.91
N LYS A 53 -5.51 -7.53 -2.94
CA LYS A 53 -5.96 -8.38 -1.82
C LYS A 53 -4.80 -8.88 -0.97
#